data_AF-A0A831YIK4-F1
#
_entry.id   AF-A0A831YIK4-F1
#
_cell.length_a   1.000
_cell.length_b   1.000
_cell.length_c   1.000
_cell.angle_alpha   90.00
_cell.angle_beta   90.00
_cell.angle_gamma   90.00
#
_symmetry.space_group_name_H-M   'P 1'
#
loop_
_entity.id
_entity.type
_entity.pdbx_description
1 polymer ?
#
loop_
_entity_poly.entity_id
_entity_poly.type
_entity_poly.pdbx_seq_one_letter_code
_entity_poly.pdbx_strand_id
1 'polypeptide(L)'
;MASFALAAEPAVPPSPSGLCRGGDGTSAAFGGRRTFRWNPEALEYAKADRDAPAITRAYAAVIKRADVALAGPTYTVVDKTRTPPSGDKHDSATWSSRPNPDI
;
A
#
# COMPACT_ATOMS: atom_id res chain seq x y z
N MET A 1 2.12 -2.63 -45.45
CA MET A 1 2.83 -1.89 -44.38
C MET A 1 1.77 -1.43 -43.39
N ALA A 2 1.79 -1.93 -42.16
CA ALA A 2 0.83 -1.53 -41.13
C ALA A 2 1.49 -0.48 -40.22
N SER A 3 0.95 0.73 -40.21
CA SER A 3 1.36 1.80 -39.30
C SER A 3 0.69 1.60 -37.94
N PHE A 4 1.49 1.58 -36.87
CA PHE A 4 0.99 1.73 -35.51
C PHE A 4 0.91 3.22 -35.19
N ALA A 5 -0.29 3.70 -34.85
CA ALA A 5 -0.48 5.02 -34.27
C ALA A 5 0.03 4.99 -32.82
N LEU A 6 0.98 5.86 -32.50
CA LEU A 6 1.45 6.08 -31.14
C LEU A 6 0.32 6.78 -30.37
N ALA A 7 -0.30 6.09 -29.41
CA ALA A 7 -1.22 6.74 -28.48
C ALA A 7 -0.45 7.81 -27.69
N ALA A 8 -0.99 9.03 -27.62
CA ALA A 8 -0.40 10.08 -26.81
C ALA A 8 -0.33 9.62 -25.35
N GLU A 9 0.86 9.69 -24.75
CA GLU A 9 1.05 9.38 -23.33
C GLU A 9 0.14 10.29 -22.49
N PRO A 10 -0.61 9.75 -21.52
CA PRO A 10 -1.42 10.56 -20.63
C PRO A 10 -0.51 11.51 -19.86
N ALA A 11 -0.73 12.82 -20.04
CA ALA A 11 0.01 13.84 -19.32
C ALA A 11 -0.33 13.79 -17.83
N VAL A 12 0.58 13.21 -17.03
CA VAL A 12 0.48 13.20 -15.57
C VAL A 12 0.83 14.61 -15.06
N PRO A 13 -0.06 15.29 -14.31
CA PRO A 13 0.22 16.62 -13.80
C PRO A 13 1.43 16.61 -12.85
N PRO A 14 2.26 17.67 -12.83
CA PRO A 14 3.42 17.72 -11.97
C PRO A 14 2.99 17.72 -10.49
N SER A 15 3.55 16.80 -9.69
CA SER A 15 3.35 16.80 -8.24
C SER A 15 4.02 18.04 -7.60
N PRO A 16 3.44 18.58 -6.51
CA PRO A 16 4.00 19.72 -5.78
C PRO A 16 5.46 19.52 -5.37
N SER A 17 6.27 20.58 -5.46
CA SER A 17 7.65 20.58 -4.98
C SER A 17 7.72 20.28 -3.49
N GLY A 18 8.59 19.35 -3.08
CA GLY A 18 8.80 18.97 -1.68
C GLY A 18 8.07 17.69 -1.25
N LEU A 19 7.18 17.14 -2.08
CA LEU A 19 6.60 15.82 -1.85
C LEU A 19 7.47 14.73 -2.50
N CYS A 20 7.85 13.71 -1.73
CA CYS A 20 8.52 12.55 -2.30
C CYS A 20 7.57 11.84 -3.27
N ARG A 21 7.95 11.76 -4.55
CA ARG A 21 7.23 10.90 -5.50
C ARG A 21 7.66 9.45 -5.25
N GLY A 22 6.73 8.61 -4.83
CA GLY A 22 7.01 7.20 -4.51
C GLY A 22 7.66 6.43 -5.67
N GLY A 23 7.28 6.74 -6.91
CA GLY A 23 7.89 6.15 -8.11
C GLY A 23 9.39 6.45 -8.27
N ASP A 24 9.82 7.64 -7.83
CA ASP A 24 11.21 8.10 -8.00
C ASP A 24 12.20 7.33 -7.11
N GLY A 25 11.74 6.62 -6.07
CA GLY A 25 12.62 5.80 -5.23
C GLY A 25 13.36 4.70 -6.01
N THR A 26 12.70 4.16 -7.03
CA THR A 26 13.27 3.14 -7.92
C THR A 26 14.01 3.75 -9.11
N SER A 27 13.99 5.08 -9.27
CA SER A 27 14.61 5.72 -10.44
C SER A 27 16.13 5.59 -10.43
N ALA A 28 16.71 5.52 -11.64
CA ALA A 28 18.16 5.51 -11.83
C ALA A 28 18.84 6.78 -11.25
N ALA A 29 18.13 7.90 -11.18
CA ALA A 29 18.63 9.16 -10.62
C ALA A 29 18.98 9.09 -9.13
N PHE A 30 18.34 8.18 -8.36
CA PHE A 30 18.71 7.89 -6.97
C PHE A 30 19.69 6.71 -6.84
N GLY A 31 20.23 6.20 -7.95
CA GLY A 31 21.13 5.05 -7.98
C GLY A 31 20.51 3.78 -7.39
N GLY A 32 19.18 3.64 -7.43
CA GLY A 32 18.45 2.52 -6.82
C GLY A 32 18.53 2.46 -5.29
N ARG A 33 19.04 3.49 -4.61
CA ARG A 33 19.30 3.47 -3.16
C ARG A 33 18.05 3.54 -2.29
N ARG A 34 16.88 3.88 -2.87
CA ARG A 34 15.59 3.96 -2.18
C ARG A 34 14.69 2.81 -2.64
N THR A 35 14.85 1.65 -2.02
CA THR A 35 14.02 0.48 -2.35
C THR A 35 12.67 0.57 -1.63
N PHE A 36 11.60 0.86 -2.37
CA PHE A 36 10.25 0.61 -1.88
C PHE A 36 9.91 -0.88 -2.01
N ARG A 37 9.07 -1.40 -1.10
CA ARG A 37 8.68 -2.82 -1.11
C ARG A 37 7.91 -3.19 -2.40
N TRP A 38 7.25 -2.22 -3.04
CA TRP A 38 6.40 -2.43 -4.21
C TRP A 38 7.04 -1.78 -5.44
N ASN A 39 7.04 -2.47 -6.58
CA ASN A 39 7.55 -1.95 -7.85
C ASN A 39 6.53 -0.98 -8.46
N PRO A 40 6.83 0.31 -8.63
CA PRO A 40 5.88 1.30 -9.12
C PRO A 40 5.41 1.04 -10.56
N GLU A 41 6.28 0.61 -11.46
CA GLU A 41 5.91 0.33 -12.87
C GLU A 41 4.92 -0.84 -12.95
N ALA A 42 5.14 -1.88 -12.14
CA ALA A 42 4.24 -3.03 -12.07
C ALA A 42 2.86 -2.63 -11.52
N LEU A 43 2.78 -1.65 -10.62
CA LEU A 43 1.52 -1.16 -10.09
C LEU A 43 0.75 -0.31 -11.12
N GLU A 44 1.44 0.58 -11.84
CA GLU A 44 0.81 1.36 -12.90
C GLU A 44 0.30 0.45 -14.01
N TYR A 45 1.09 -0.54 -14.42
CA TYR A 45 0.64 -1.59 -15.35
C TYR A 45 -0.61 -2.31 -14.82
N ALA A 46 -0.57 -2.83 -13.59
CA ALA A 46 -1.71 -3.55 -13.01
C ALA A 46 -2.98 -2.69 -12.90
N LYS A 47 -2.82 -1.38 -12.73
CA LYS A 47 -3.93 -0.42 -12.68
C LYS A 47 -4.50 -0.11 -14.07
N ALA A 48 -3.63 0.07 -15.07
CA ALA A 48 -4.02 0.32 -16.46
C ALA A 48 -4.72 -0.89 -17.08
N ASP A 49 -4.23 -2.11 -16.78
CA ASP A 49 -4.72 -3.38 -17.33
C ASP A 49 -5.58 -4.16 -16.33
N ARG A 50 -6.32 -3.47 -15.45
CA ARG A 50 -7.09 -4.10 -14.37
C ARG A 50 -8.11 -5.14 -14.84
N ASP A 51 -8.61 -5.01 -16.06
CA ASP A 51 -9.62 -5.89 -16.65
C ASP A 51 -9.00 -7.08 -17.40
N ALA A 52 -7.67 -7.13 -17.52
CA ALA A 52 -6.97 -8.27 -18.11
C ALA A 52 -7.26 -9.54 -17.28
N PRO A 53 -7.46 -10.72 -17.92
CA PRO A 53 -7.76 -11.96 -17.22
C PRO A 53 -6.76 -12.35 -16.13
N ALA A 54 -5.49 -11.97 -16.30
CA ALA A 54 -4.42 -12.23 -15.32
C ALA A 54 -4.53 -11.37 -14.05
N ILE A 55 -5.21 -10.22 -14.10
CA ILE A 55 -5.23 -9.20 -13.04
C ILE A 55 -6.62 -9.07 -12.40
N THR A 56 -7.69 -9.20 -13.18
CA THR A 56 -9.07 -8.87 -12.79
C THR A 56 -9.51 -9.50 -11.46
N ARG A 57 -9.18 -10.78 -11.23
CA ARG A 57 -9.51 -11.46 -9.97
C ARG A 57 -8.80 -10.84 -8.76
N ALA A 58 -7.51 -10.51 -8.91
CA ALA A 58 -6.72 -9.91 -7.84
C ALA A 58 -7.18 -8.47 -7.57
N TYR A 59 -7.46 -7.71 -8.62
CA TYR A 59 -7.98 -6.34 -8.51
C TYR A 59 -9.32 -6.30 -7.77
N ALA A 60 -10.28 -7.14 -8.17
CA ALA A 60 -11.58 -7.27 -7.49
C ALA A 60 -11.43 -7.66 -6.01
N ALA A 61 -10.47 -8.52 -5.67
CA ALA A 61 -10.20 -8.91 -4.28
C ALA A 61 -9.59 -7.77 -3.44
N VAL A 62 -8.84 -6.85 -4.05
CA VAL A 62 -8.35 -5.64 -3.36
C VAL A 62 -9.51 -4.68 -3.10
N ILE A 63 -10.34 -4.40 -4.11
CA ILE A 63 -11.51 -3.52 -3.96
C ILE A 63 -12.45 -4.04 -2.88
N LYS A 64 -12.80 -5.33 -2.90
CA LYS A 64 -13.65 -5.94 -1.87
C LYS A 64 -13.08 -5.76 -0.45
N ARG A 65 -11.76 -5.86 -0.26
CA ARG A 65 -11.12 -5.64 1.05
C ARG A 65 -11.14 -4.17 1.43
N ALA A 66 -10.98 -3.27 0.47
CA ALA A 66 -11.07 -1.83 0.69
C ALA A 66 -12.49 -1.43 1.13
N ASP A 67 -13.54 -1.96 0.50
CA ASP A 67 -14.92 -1.69 0.89
C ASP A 67 -15.20 -2.11 2.34
N VAL A 68 -14.72 -3.29 2.75
CA VAL A 68 -14.83 -3.76 4.13
C VAL A 68 -14.06 -2.85 5.10
N ALA A 69 -12.86 -2.39 4.72
CA ALA A 69 -12.06 -1.50 5.54
C ALA A 69 -12.70 -0.11 5.70
N LEU A 70 -13.31 0.43 4.64
CA LEU A 70 -14.00 1.72 4.65
C LEU A 70 -15.27 1.70 5.51
N ALA A 71 -15.98 0.57 5.54
CA ALA A 71 -17.14 0.38 6.41
C ALA A 71 -16.75 0.03 7.86
N GLY A 72 -15.50 -0.38 8.10
CA GLY A 72 -15.01 -0.82 9.39
C GLY A 72 -14.72 0.34 10.35
N PRO A 73 -14.72 0.08 11.67
CA PRO A 73 -14.29 1.05 12.65
C PRO A 73 -12.78 1.34 12.52
N THR A 74 -12.39 2.57 12.84
CA THR A 74 -10.99 2.93 13.04
C THR A 74 -10.58 2.61 14.46
N TYR A 75 -9.51 1.84 14.63
CA TYR A 75 -8.95 1.52 15.94
C TYR A 75 -7.66 2.28 16.18
N THR A 76 -7.43 2.58 17.45
CA THR A 76 -6.25 3.26 17.97
C THR A 76 -5.66 2.47 19.13
N VAL A 77 -4.50 2.89 19.62
CA VAL A 77 -3.84 2.25 20.76
C VAL A 77 -4.71 2.25 22.02
N VAL A 78 -5.70 3.14 22.16
CA VAL A 78 -6.54 3.20 23.36
C VAL A 78 -7.74 2.26 23.32
N ASP A 79 -8.00 1.59 22.19
CA ASP A 79 -9.12 0.64 22.07
C ASP A 79 -8.78 -0.75 22.59
N LYS A 80 -7.50 -1.01 22.93
CA LYS A 80 -7.09 -2.25 23.59
C LYS A 80 -7.76 -2.41 24.95
N THR A 81 -8.07 -3.65 25.31
CA THR A 81 -8.77 -3.97 26.57
C THR A 81 -7.87 -3.88 27.81
N ARG A 82 -6.55 -4.01 27.64
CA ARG A 82 -5.58 -4.00 28.74
C ARG A 82 -4.69 -2.76 28.70
N THR A 83 -4.43 -2.18 29.87
CA THR A 83 -3.42 -1.12 30.03
C THR A 83 -2.04 -1.76 30.18
N PRO A 84 -1.00 -1.24 29.50
CA PRO A 84 0.37 -1.72 29.68
C PRO A 84 0.88 -1.48 31.11
N PRO A 85 1.96 -2.15 31.54
CA PRO A 85 2.54 -1.95 32.88
C PRO A 85 3.00 -0.52 33.19
N SER A 86 3.22 0.32 32.17
CA SER A 86 3.48 1.75 32.35
C SER A 86 2.29 2.53 32.94
N GLY A 87 1.08 1.96 32.91
CA GLY A 87 -0.15 2.62 33.36
C GLY A 87 -0.75 3.58 32.32
N ASP A 88 -0.07 3.87 31.22
CA ASP A 88 -0.55 4.75 30.16
C ASP A 88 -1.18 3.95 29.02
N LYS A 89 -2.45 4.23 28.69
CA LYS A 89 -3.15 3.57 27.59
C LYS A 89 -2.67 4.03 26.21
N HIS A 90 -1.96 5.15 26.11
CA HIS A 90 -1.37 5.60 24.86
C HIS A 90 -0.12 4.80 24.47
N ASP A 91 0.50 4.07 25.41
CA ASP A 91 1.65 3.23 25.10
C ASP A 91 1.23 2.01 24.26
N SER A 92 1.91 1.79 23.13
CA SER A 92 1.67 0.60 22.32
C SER A 92 2.07 -0.65 23.09
N ALA A 93 1.17 -1.63 23.19
CA ALA A 93 1.46 -2.91 23.80
C ALA A 93 0.90 -4.05 22.96
N THR A 94 1.67 -5.13 22.91
CA THR A 94 1.30 -6.39 22.26
C THR A 94 1.52 -7.53 23.24
N TRP A 95 0.74 -8.60 23.12
CA TRP A 95 0.85 -9.78 23.95
C TRP A 95 1.17 -11.00 23.10
N SER A 96 1.96 -11.93 23.66
CA SER A 96 2.17 -13.24 23.04
C SER A 96 0.82 -13.93 22.84
N SER A 97 0.56 -14.39 21.62
CA SER A 97 -0.60 -15.22 21.30
C SER A 97 -0.42 -16.68 21.74
N ARG A 98 0.82 -17.09 22.06
CA ARG A 98 1.09 -18.41 22.62
C ARG A 98 0.81 -18.39 24.12
N PRO A 99 -0.04 -19.31 24.63
CA PRO A 99 -0.14 -19.56 26.05
C PRO A 99 1.23 -19.87 26.61
N ASN A 100 1.58 -19.28 27.74
CA ASN A 100 2.75 -19.71 28.48
C ASN A 100 2.38 -21.03 29.16
N PRO A 101 3.06 -22.16 28.87
CA PRO A 101 2.72 -23.45 29.48
C PRO A 101 3.01 -23.51 30.99
N ASP A 102 3.76 -22.54 31.53
CA ASP A 102 4.19 -22.50 32.92
C ASP A 102 3.27 -21.66 33.84
N ILE A 103 2.08 -21.26 33.37
CA ILE A 103 1.02 -20.60 34.15
C ILE A 103 -0.35 -21.19 33.84
#